data_AF-A0A7X3GG39-F1
#
_entry.id   AF-A0A7X3GG39-F1
#
_cell.length_a   1.000
_cell.length_b   1.000
_cell.length_c   1.000
_cell.angle_alpha   90.00
_cell.angle_beta   90.00
_cell.angle_gamma   90.00
#
_symmetry.space_group_name_H-M   'P 1'
#
loop_
_entity.id
_entity.type
_entity.pdbx_description
1 polymer ?
#
loop_
_entity_poly.entity_id
_entity_poly.type
_entity_poly.pdbx_seq_one_letter_code
_entity_poly.pdbx_strand_id
1 'polypeptide(L)'
;MTITINKRAIECLENNDYKQALLLFEEAVSQSRDVQSLTNLSWIYAYEENNYEAALPLLMEVVGFQPPSHLPYNLLGEVFIHLERWQEASDALLRAIAIHPTGEAYNNLGVAKYQLGALAQASKYYLKCARLSDYSLYSHIKCLIELGRTDEAQMKLGTFSENDDEFVGSVAVAELYMELRRYEQAVEWFEKEWSMYYKSPDWVKRFVFCLVQTNRIARANEIANECIKQNQEERDEAELNGYGEDWTEREKEEYLSRLLHERQEFERMVEDVLSGHMPAMKFATSIRTGCYLFGCNRHNNPEYHER
;
A
#
# COMPACT_ATOMS: atom_id res chain seq x y z
N MET A 1 -35.04 21.70 -7.41
CA MET A 1 -33.85 21.98 -6.56
C MET A 1 -32.71 22.30 -7.51
N THR A 2 -32.07 23.46 -7.34
CA THR A 2 -30.89 23.82 -8.13
C THR A 2 -29.74 22.90 -7.73
N ILE A 3 -29.15 22.18 -8.68
CA ILE A 3 -27.99 21.32 -8.43
C ILE A 3 -26.81 22.25 -8.10
N THR A 4 -26.18 22.08 -6.94
CA THR A 4 -25.00 22.87 -6.54
C THR A 4 -23.82 22.55 -7.44
N ILE A 5 -22.86 23.48 -7.57
CA ILE A 5 -21.62 23.24 -8.35
C ILE A 5 -20.87 22.04 -7.78
N ASN A 6 -20.86 21.90 -6.46
CA ASN A 6 -20.28 20.75 -5.78
C ASN A 6 -20.90 19.42 -6.24
N LYS A 7 -22.24 19.34 -6.27
CA LYS A 7 -22.93 18.15 -6.73
C LYS A 7 -22.64 17.85 -8.20
N ARG A 8 -22.59 18.86 -9.07
CA ARG A 8 -22.19 18.69 -10.48
C ARG A 8 -20.76 18.17 -10.62
N ALA A 9 -19.83 18.68 -9.81
CA ALA A 9 -18.43 18.22 -9.82
C ALA A 9 -18.32 16.75 -9.41
N ILE A 10 -19.05 16.34 -8.36
CA ILE A 10 -19.12 14.94 -7.92
C ILE A 10 -19.78 14.04 -8.98
N GLU A 11 -20.85 14.50 -9.64
CA GLU A 11 -21.47 13.78 -10.75
C GLU A 11 -20.48 13.59 -11.93
N CYS A 12 -19.61 14.57 -12.21
CA CYS A 12 -18.54 14.41 -13.19
C CYS A 12 -17.53 13.34 -12.77
N LEU A 13 -17.11 13.30 -11.50
CA LEU A 13 -16.22 12.24 -10.98
C LEU A 13 -16.86 10.85 -11.11
N GLU A 14 -18.15 10.71 -10.77
CA GLU A 14 -18.87 9.44 -10.92
C GLU A 14 -18.95 8.95 -12.36
N ASN A 15 -18.86 9.87 -13.33
CA ASN A 15 -18.82 9.59 -14.77
C ASN A 15 -17.40 9.50 -15.34
N ASN A 16 -16.35 9.52 -14.49
CA ASN A 16 -14.93 9.56 -14.88
C ASN A 16 -14.53 10.79 -15.73
N ASP A 17 -15.28 11.89 -15.65
CA ASP A 17 -14.93 13.17 -16.28
C ASP A 17 -14.12 14.05 -15.33
N TYR A 18 -12.89 13.62 -15.05
CA TYR A 18 -11.99 14.25 -14.09
C TYR A 18 -11.63 15.69 -14.46
N LYS A 19 -11.47 15.98 -15.76
CA LYS A 19 -11.17 17.33 -16.24
C LYS A 19 -12.31 18.30 -15.95
N GLN A 20 -13.54 17.88 -16.24
CA GLN A 20 -14.69 18.74 -15.96
C GLN A 20 -14.95 18.87 -14.47
N ALA A 21 -14.72 17.81 -13.68
CA ALA A 21 -14.80 17.87 -12.23
C ALA A 21 -13.82 18.88 -11.63
N LEU A 22 -12.57 18.89 -12.10
CA LEU A 22 -11.55 19.84 -11.67
C LEU A 22 -11.97 21.29 -11.93
N LEU A 23 -12.42 21.59 -13.16
CA LEU A 23 -12.91 22.92 -13.51
C LEU A 23 -14.07 23.37 -12.61
N LEU A 24 -14.97 22.45 -12.27
CA LEU A 24 -16.10 22.76 -11.38
C LEU A 24 -15.66 22.97 -9.93
N PHE A 25 -14.65 22.25 -9.43
CA PHE A 25 -14.09 22.51 -8.10
C PHE A 25 -13.32 23.84 -8.05
N GLU A 26 -12.58 24.20 -9.10
CA GLU A 26 -11.93 25.51 -9.22
C GLU A 26 -12.97 26.65 -9.28
N GLU A 27 -14.07 26.45 -10.02
CA GLU A 27 -15.20 27.37 -10.04
C GLU A 27 -15.85 27.49 -8.65
N ALA A 28 -16.05 26.37 -7.94
CA ALA A 28 -16.62 26.36 -6.59
C ALA A 28 -15.78 27.21 -5.62
N VAL A 29 -14.45 27.04 -5.63
CA VAL A 29 -13.52 27.84 -4.81
C VAL A 29 -13.55 29.32 -5.20
N SER A 30 -13.72 29.62 -6.49
CA SER A 30 -13.82 31.00 -6.99
C SER A 30 -15.11 31.70 -6.55
N GLN A 31 -16.21 30.95 -6.38
CA GLN A 31 -17.49 31.49 -5.91
C GLN A 31 -17.56 31.60 -4.38
N SER A 32 -17.08 30.57 -3.67
CA SER A 32 -17.01 30.55 -2.22
C SER A 32 -15.73 29.85 -1.80
N ARG A 33 -14.85 30.56 -1.10
CA ARG A 33 -13.60 30.02 -0.59
C ARG A 33 -13.79 29.58 0.86
N ASP A 34 -14.36 28.39 1.04
CA ASP A 34 -14.77 27.84 2.34
C ASP A 34 -14.18 26.45 2.58
N VAL A 35 -14.50 25.85 3.74
CA VAL A 35 -14.01 24.51 4.12
C VAL A 35 -14.34 23.46 3.07
N GLN A 36 -15.54 23.46 2.49
CA GLN A 36 -15.97 22.43 1.55
C GLN A 36 -15.30 22.61 0.19
N SER A 37 -15.36 23.81 -0.38
CA SER A 37 -14.81 24.05 -1.72
C SER A 37 -13.32 23.81 -1.76
N LEU A 38 -12.58 24.29 -0.76
CA LEU A 38 -11.14 24.08 -0.66
C LEU A 38 -10.79 22.61 -0.40
N THR A 39 -11.51 21.90 0.47
CA THR A 39 -11.25 20.47 0.74
C THR A 39 -11.46 19.64 -0.52
N ASN A 40 -12.54 19.90 -1.26
CA ASN A 40 -12.87 19.13 -2.46
C ASN A 40 -11.91 19.43 -3.62
N LEU A 41 -11.48 20.68 -3.80
CA LEU A 41 -10.42 21.02 -4.75
C LEU A 41 -9.08 20.38 -4.36
N SER A 42 -8.74 20.38 -3.07
CA SER A 42 -7.52 19.72 -2.58
C SER A 42 -7.55 18.22 -2.84
N TRP A 43 -8.71 17.58 -2.67
CA TRP A 43 -8.89 16.16 -2.92
C TRP A 43 -8.59 15.81 -4.38
N ILE A 44 -9.13 16.56 -5.34
CA ILE A 44 -8.90 16.25 -6.76
C ILE A 44 -7.45 16.50 -7.18
N TYR A 45 -6.78 17.53 -6.63
CA TYR A 45 -5.34 17.70 -6.85
C TYR A 45 -4.53 16.53 -6.28
N ALA A 46 -4.88 16.04 -5.10
CA ALA A 46 -4.15 14.93 -4.46
C ALA A 46 -4.33 13.60 -5.21
N TYR A 47 -5.55 13.22 -5.61
CA TYR A 47 -5.81 11.87 -6.12
C TYR A 47 -5.86 11.75 -7.64
N GLU A 48 -6.35 12.77 -8.35
CA GLU A 48 -6.43 12.69 -9.82
C GLU A 48 -5.17 13.25 -10.47
N GLU A 49 -4.63 14.34 -9.93
CA GLU A 49 -3.44 14.99 -10.48
C GLU A 49 -2.12 14.54 -9.81
N ASN A 50 -2.19 13.76 -8.72
CA ASN A 50 -1.03 13.40 -7.87
C ASN A 50 -0.19 14.62 -7.46
N ASN A 51 -0.83 15.79 -7.35
CA ASN A 51 -0.19 17.07 -7.11
C ASN A 51 -0.37 17.50 -5.64
N TYR A 52 0.35 16.80 -4.77
CA TYR A 52 0.34 17.06 -3.33
C TYR A 52 0.81 18.47 -2.97
N GLU A 53 1.70 19.06 -3.76
CA GLU A 53 2.20 20.42 -3.58
C GLU A 53 1.13 21.49 -3.86
N ALA A 54 0.21 21.23 -4.80
CA ALA A 54 -0.95 22.10 -5.03
C ALA A 54 -2.04 21.90 -3.97
N ALA A 55 -2.26 20.67 -3.50
CA ALA A 55 -3.26 20.35 -2.48
C ALA A 55 -2.91 20.93 -1.10
N LEU A 56 -1.63 20.86 -0.72
CA LEU A 56 -1.17 21.24 0.61
C LEU A 56 -1.55 22.67 1.05
N PRO A 57 -1.27 23.75 0.31
CA PRO A 57 -1.60 25.11 0.74
C PRO A 57 -3.10 25.32 0.94
N LEU A 58 -3.94 24.68 0.12
CA LEU A 58 -5.40 24.74 0.26
C LEU A 58 -5.86 24.04 1.55
N LEU A 59 -5.32 22.86 1.86
CA LEU A 59 -5.63 22.15 3.11
C LEU A 59 -5.13 22.89 4.34
N MET A 60 -3.97 23.54 4.27
CA MET A 60 -3.43 24.38 5.34
C MET A 60 -4.36 25.58 5.63
N GLU A 61 -4.94 26.17 4.59
CA GLU A 61 -5.98 27.19 4.74
C GLU A 61 -7.24 26.62 5.40
N VAL A 62 -7.73 25.46 4.94
CA VAL A 62 -8.91 24.79 5.51
C VAL A 62 -8.76 24.53 7.00
N VAL A 63 -7.64 23.95 7.43
CA VAL A 63 -7.43 23.65 8.86
C VAL A 63 -7.27 24.91 9.71
N GLY A 64 -6.91 26.04 9.10
CA GLY A 64 -6.91 27.37 9.71
C GLY A 64 -8.30 27.84 10.15
N PHE A 65 -9.36 27.39 9.46
CA PHE A 65 -10.76 27.63 9.87
C PHE A 65 -11.21 26.75 11.04
N GLN A 66 -10.38 25.79 11.46
CA GLN A 66 -10.67 24.83 12.54
C GLN A 66 -12.01 24.09 12.35
N PRO A 67 -12.27 23.49 11.17
CA PRO A 67 -13.56 22.87 10.90
C PRO A 67 -13.83 21.71 11.87
N PRO A 68 -15.05 21.57 12.41
CA PRO A 68 -15.43 20.42 13.24
C PRO A 68 -15.73 19.19 12.38
N SER A 69 -14.87 18.89 11.40
CA SER A 69 -14.98 17.73 10.49
C SER A 69 -13.61 17.06 10.37
N HIS A 70 -13.60 15.73 10.37
CA HIS A 70 -12.37 14.94 10.25
C HIS A 70 -11.85 14.85 8.81
N LEU A 71 -12.70 15.06 7.79
CA LEU A 71 -12.33 14.86 6.37
C LEU A 71 -11.10 15.68 5.94
N PRO A 72 -11.00 16.99 6.21
CA PRO A 72 -9.84 17.78 5.79
C PRO A 72 -8.56 17.38 6.53
N TYR A 73 -8.67 17.00 7.81
CA TYR A 73 -7.53 16.56 8.61
C TYR A 73 -7.01 15.19 8.18
N ASN A 74 -7.89 14.27 7.78
CA ASN A 74 -7.50 12.99 7.19
C ASN A 74 -6.78 13.20 5.86
N LEU A 75 -7.36 14.00 4.97
CA LEU A 75 -6.77 14.33 3.68
C LEU A 75 -5.41 15.03 3.84
N LEU A 76 -5.30 15.99 4.77
CA LEU A 76 -4.03 16.64 5.09
C LEU A 76 -2.98 15.65 5.62
N GLY A 77 -3.40 14.70 6.47
CA GLY A 77 -2.55 13.63 6.97
C GLY A 77 -1.98 12.76 5.85
N GLU A 78 -2.80 12.38 4.87
CA GLU A 78 -2.37 11.62 3.69
C GLU A 78 -1.43 12.43 2.79
N VAL A 79 -1.77 13.68 2.50
CA VAL A 79 -0.90 14.59 1.73
C VAL A 79 0.47 14.72 2.40
N PHE A 80 0.53 14.87 3.73
CA PHE A 80 1.81 14.89 4.44
C PHE A 80 2.58 13.58 4.38
N ILE A 81 1.91 12.43 4.40
CA ILE A 81 2.56 11.12 4.21
C ILE A 81 3.20 11.01 2.83
N HIS A 82 2.50 11.42 1.77
CA HIS A 82 3.05 11.42 0.41
C HIS A 82 4.23 12.36 0.23
N LEU A 83 4.27 13.45 1.01
CA LEU A 83 5.39 14.39 1.07
C LEU A 83 6.47 13.98 2.09
N GLU A 84 6.37 12.78 2.69
CA GLU A 84 7.28 12.27 3.72
C GLU A 84 7.42 13.17 4.98
N ARG A 85 6.40 13.99 5.25
CA ARG A 85 6.32 14.91 6.39
C ARG A 85 5.64 14.23 7.57
N TRP A 86 6.34 13.25 8.13
CA TRP A 86 5.77 12.28 9.09
C TRP A 86 5.25 12.90 10.39
N GLN A 87 5.92 13.94 10.91
CA GLN A 87 5.51 14.58 12.15
C GLN A 87 4.23 15.40 11.94
N GLU A 88 4.15 16.17 10.86
CA GLU A 88 2.94 16.92 10.51
C GLU A 88 1.77 16.00 10.15
N ALA A 89 2.03 14.89 9.46
CA ALA A 89 1.04 13.83 9.22
C ALA A 89 0.47 13.32 10.55
N SER A 90 1.34 13.00 11.51
CA SER A 90 0.92 12.54 12.84
C SER A 90 -0.02 13.56 13.51
N ASP A 91 0.33 14.84 13.47
CA ASP A 91 -0.45 15.88 14.15
C ASP A 91 -1.82 16.10 13.50
N ALA A 92 -1.88 16.11 12.16
CA ALA A 92 -3.14 16.19 11.41
C ALA A 92 -4.04 14.98 11.69
N LEU A 93 -3.49 13.76 11.66
CA LEU A 93 -4.25 12.53 11.87
C LEU A 93 -4.75 12.39 13.31
N LEU A 94 -3.97 12.85 14.30
CA LEU A 94 -4.44 12.93 15.69
C LEU A 94 -5.63 13.88 15.84
N ARG A 95 -5.64 15.01 15.12
CA ARG A 95 -6.80 15.92 15.08
C ARG A 95 -8.01 15.26 14.42
N ALA A 96 -7.81 14.56 13.30
CA ALA A 96 -8.90 13.83 12.65
C ALA A 96 -9.53 12.78 13.59
N ILE A 97 -8.70 11.96 14.24
CA ILE A 97 -9.14 10.94 15.21
C ILE A 97 -9.88 11.57 16.39
N ALA A 98 -9.45 12.74 16.87
CA ALA A 98 -10.13 13.43 17.98
C ALA A 98 -11.55 13.91 17.60
N ILE A 99 -11.80 14.21 16.32
CA ILE A 99 -13.12 14.62 15.82
C ILE A 99 -13.98 13.38 15.52
N HIS A 100 -13.44 12.46 14.71
CA HIS A 100 -14.10 11.23 14.35
C HIS A 100 -13.04 10.15 14.01
N PRO A 101 -12.90 9.10 14.84
CA PRO A 101 -11.97 8.02 14.55
C PRO A 101 -12.40 7.20 13.33
N THR A 102 -11.52 7.06 12.35
CA THR A 102 -11.72 6.17 11.18
C THR A 102 -10.59 5.16 11.04
N GLY A 103 -10.82 4.11 10.24
CA GLY A 103 -9.79 3.10 9.96
C GLY A 103 -8.60 3.70 9.21
N GLU A 104 -8.88 4.60 8.26
CA GLU A 104 -7.92 5.37 7.47
C GLU A 104 -7.01 6.19 8.38
N ALA A 105 -7.60 6.95 9.30
CA ALA A 105 -6.86 7.81 10.21
C ALA A 105 -5.93 7.01 11.13
N TYR A 106 -6.41 5.87 11.65
CA TYR A 106 -5.60 4.98 12.47
C TYR A 106 -4.47 4.31 11.70
N ASN A 107 -4.75 3.77 10.51
CA ASN A 107 -3.73 3.15 9.67
C ASN A 107 -2.63 4.16 9.31
N ASN A 108 -3.03 5.34 8.83
CA ASN A 108 -2.10 6.36 8.36
C ASN A 108 -1.30 6.97 9.53
N LEU A 109 -1.89 7.05 10.73
CA LEU A 109 -1.13 7.43 11.91
C LEU A 109 -0.13 6.31 12.30
N GLY A 110 -0.50 5.05 12.10
CA GLY A 110 0.40 3.90 12.18
C GLY A 110 1.61 4.06 11.25
N VAL A 111 1.37 4.41 9.98
CA VAL A 111 2.41 4.70 8.97
C VAL A 111 3.34 5.82 9.44
N ALA A 112 2.78 6.98 9.81
CA ALA A 112 3.57 8.12 10.28
C ALA A 112 4.42 7.76 11.50
N LYS A 113 3.86 7.01 12.47
CA LYS A 113 4.60 6.57 13.66
C LYS A 113 5.68 5.54 13.34
N TYR A 114 5.45 4.66 12.37
CA TYR A 114 6.45 3.69 11.92
C TYR A 114 7.66 4.41 11.33
N GLN A 115 7.42 5.37 10.42
CA GLN A 115 8.48 6.14 9.77
C GLN A 115 9.26 7.04 10.74
N LEU A 116 8.62 7.50 11.81
CA LEU A 116 9.28 8.21 12.92
C LEU A 116 10.06 7.28 13.87
N GLY A 117 10.10 5.96 13.63
CA GLY A 117 10.73 4.97 14.50
C GLY A 117 9.96 4.68 15.80
N ALA A 118 8.74 5.22 15.95
CA ALA A 118 7.89 5.03 17.13
C ALA A 118 7.09 3.72 17.04
N LEU A 119 7.79 2.60 16.88
CA LEU A 119 7.22 1.27 16.57
C LEU A 119 6.12 0.80 17.53
N ALA A 120 6.26 1.06 18.84
CA ALA A 120 5.24 0.70 19.82
C ALA A 120 3.92 1.46 19.62
N GLN A 121 4.00 2.73 19.21
CA GLN A 121 2.82 3.52 18.87
C GLN A 121 2.23 3.08 17.53
N ALA A 122 3.09 2.84 16.53
CA ALA A 122 2.67 2.35 15.21
C ALA A 122 1.87 1.04 15.35
N SER A 123 2.43 0.06 16.06
CA SER A 123 1.78 -1.21 16.40
C SER A 123 0.39 -1.01 17.01
N LYS A 124 0.26 -0.08 17.97
CA LYS A 124 -1.02 0.21 18.64
C LYS A 124 -2.04 0.82 17.68
N TYR A 125 -1.63 1.71 16.79
CA TYR A 125 -2.55 2.36 15.86
C TYR A 125 -2.98 1.43 14.72
N TYR A 126 -2.07 0.64 14.16
CA TYR A 126 -2.42 -0.41 13.20
C TYR A 126 -3.44 -1.40 13.79
N LEU A 127 -3.27 -1.83 15.04
CA LEU A 127 -4.22 -2.73 15.68
C LEU A 127 -5.63 -2.15 15.84
N LYS A 128 -5.80 -0.83 15.91
CA LYS A 128 -7.12 -0.19 16.06
C LYS A 128 -7.98 -0.27 14.80
N CYS A 129 -7.37 -0.45 13.64
CA CYS A 129 -8.08 -0.59 12.36
C CYS A 129 -7.93 -1.97 11.72
N ALA A 130 -7.10 -2.84 12.30
CA ALA A 130 -6.85 -4.18 11.81
C ALA A 130 -8.09 -5.07 11.78
N ARG A 131 -8.23 -5.82 10.69
CA ARG A 131 -9.12 -6.96 10.53
C ARG A 131 -8.32 -8.26 10.63
N LEU A 132 -8.98 -9.41 10.45
CA LEU A 132 -8.42 -10.73 10.79
C LEU A 132 -7.14 -11.09 10.04
N SER A 133 -7.00 -10.69 8.77
CA SER A 133 -5.85 -11.04 7.93
C SER A 133 -5.42 -9.92 6.98
N ASP A 134 -5.69 -8.66 7.34
CA ASP A 134 -5.43 -7.51 6.47
C ASP A 134 -4.01 -6.93 6.61
N TYR A 135 -3.69 -5.95 5.76
CA TYR A 135 -2.43 -5.22 5.80
C TYR A 135 -2.19 -4.44 7.10
N SER A 136 -3.25 -4.03 7.79
CA SER A 136 -3.14 -3.37 9.10
C SER A 136 -2.67 -4.36 10.17
N LEU A 137 -3.22 -5.59 10.22
CA LEU A 137 -2.73 -6.62 11.14
C LEU A 137 -1.31 -7.07 10.79
N TYR A 138 -1.00 -7.22 9.50
CA TYR A 138 0.35 -7.50 9.02
C TYR A 138 1.36 -6.45 9.52
N SER A 139 1.04 -5.16 9.37
CA SER A 139 1.90 -4.05 9.82
C SER A 139 2.03 -4.00 11.35
N HIS A 140 0.95 -4.31 12.07
CA HIS A 140 0.98 -4.48 13.54
C HIS A 140 1.97 -5.56 13.96
N ILE A 141 1.92 -6.74 13.32
CA ILE A 141 2.81 -7.87 13.61
C ILE A 141 4.25 -7.53 13.26
N LYS A 142 4.50 -6.89 12.10
CA LYS A 142 5.83 -6.42 11.72
C LYS A 142 6.44 -5.53 12.81
N CYS A 143 5.67 -4.58 13.33
CA CYS A 143 6.12 -3.74 14.46
C CYS A 143 6.44 -4.57 15.71
N LEU A 144 5.64 -5.59 16.04
CA LEU A 144 5.91 -6.47 17.19
C LEU A 144 7.22 -7.24 17.03
N ILE A 145 7.50 -7.74 15.82
CA ILE A 145 8.75 -8.45 15.50
C ILE A 145 9.95 -7.52 15.73
N GLU A 146 9.92 -6.30 15.20
CA GLU A 146 11.01 -5.33 15.36
C GLU A 146 11.20 -4.85 16.80
N LEU A 147 10.13 -4.84 17.59
CA LEU A 147 10.19 -4.59 19.03
C LEU A 147 10.70 -5.81 19.85
N GLY A 148 10.96 -6.96 19.20
CA GLY A 148 11.36 -8.20 19.86
C GLY A 148 10.22 -8.90 20.63
N ARG A 149 8.96 -8.50 20.41
CA ARG A 149 7.76 -9.09 21.04
C ARG A 149 7.29 -10.32 20.26
N THR A 150 8.17 -11.30 20.14
CA THR A 150 8.02 -12.45 19.22
C THR A 150 6.84 -13.35 19.58
N ASP A 151 6.53 -13.54 20.86
CA ASP A 151 5.43 -14.42 21.30
C ASP A 151 4.07 -13.83 20.90
N GLU A 152 3.91 -12.52 21.06
CA GLU A 152 2.69 -11.82 20.64
C GLU A 152 2.56 -11.79 19.12
N ALA A 153 3.66 -11.53 18.43
CA ALA A 153 3.71 -11.58 16.97
C ALA A 153 3.30 -12.97 16.45
N GLN A 154 3.84 -14.05 17.03
CA GLN A 154 3.52 -15.42 16.63
C GLN A 154 2.05 -15.76 16.89
N MET A 155 1.50 -15.37 18.05
CA MET A 155 0.10 -15.61 18.37
C MET A 155 -0.84 -14.90 17.39
N LYS A 156 -0.54 -13.64 17.03
CA LYS A 156 -1.32 -12.88 16.06
C LYS A 156 -1.17 -13.40 14.64
N LEU A 157 0.04 -13.79 14.23
CA LEU A 157 0.28 -14.34 12.90
C LEU A 157 -0.44 -15.68 12.70
N GLY A 158 -0.62 -16.46 13.77
CA GLY A 158 -1.39 -17.70 13.77
C GLY A 158 -2.90 -17.53 13.51
N THR A 159 -3.43 -16.29 13.48
CA THR A 159 -4.84 -16.04 13.15
C THR A 159 -5.10 -15.81 11.67
N PHE A 160 -4.06 -15.73 10.83
CA PHE A 160 -4.22 -15.46 9.41
C PHE A 160 -4.88 -16.63 8.67
N SER A 161 -5.82 -16.31 7.78
CA SER A 161 -6.59 -17.26 6.98
C SER A 161 -6.75 -16.73 5.55
N GLU A 162 -6.50 -17.60 4.57
CA GLU A 162 -6.67 -17.28 3.13
C GLU A 162 -8.15 -17.10 2.72
N ASN A 163 -9.08 -17.48 3.61
CA ASN A 163 -10.51 -17.36 3.37
C ASN A 163 -11.10 -16.04 3.88
N ASP A 164 -10.30 -15.16 4.47
CA ASP A 164 -10.76 -13.88 4.96
C ASP A 164 -10.86 -12.86 3.81
N ASP A 165 -11.94 -12.06 3.79
CA ASP A 165 -12.26 -11.13 2.67
C ASP A 165 -11.11 -10.19 2.27
N GLU A 166 -10.36 -9.68 3.25
CA GLU A 166 -9.24 -8.74 3.06
C GLU A 166 -7.88 -9.40 3.30
N PHE A 167 -7.74 -10.69 2.96
CA PHE A 167 -6.50 -11.43 3.13
C PHE A 167 -5.31 -10.76 2.42
N VAL A 168 -4.25 -10.50 3.17
CA VAL A 168 -3.03 -9.78 2.71
C VAL A 168 -2.25 -10.51 1.61
N GLY A 169 -2.45 -11.83 1.45
CA GLY A 169 -1.70 -12.69 0.53
C GLY A 169 -0.70 -13.61 1.24
N SER A 170 -0.47 -14.80 0.68
CA SER A 170 0.28 -15.87 1.38
C SER A 170 1.76 -15.54 1.52
N VAL A 171 2.35 -14.86 0.52
CA VAL A 171 3.75 -14.40 0.57
C VAL A 171 3.98 -13.47 1.76
N ALA A 172 3.12 -12.48 1.97
CA ALA A 172 3.26 -11.55 3.10
C ALA A 172 3.22 -12.28 4.45
N VAL A 173 2.34 -13.27 4.61
CA VAL A 173 2.29 -14.10 5.82
C VAL A 173 3.57 -14.94 5.99
N ALA A 174 4.03 -15.57 4.90
CA ALA A 174 5.25 -16.37 4.89
C ALA A 174 6.48 -15.54 5.30
N GLU A 175 6.58 -14.30 4.81
CA GLU A 175 7.67 -13.40 5.15
C GLU A 175 7.69 -13.06 6.65
N LEU A 176 6.54 -12.83 7.30
CA LEU A 176 6.49 -12.61 8.75
C LEU A 176 6.90 -13.86 9.54
N TYR A 177 6.50 -15.07 9.10
CA TYR A 177 6.97 -16.31 9.72
C TYR A 177 8.49 -16.47 9.55
N MET A 178 9.04 -16.10 8.39
CA MET A 178 10.47 -16.11 8.14
C MET A 178 11.22 -15.13 9.06
N GLU A 179 10.71 -13.92 9.26
CA GLU A 179 11.31 -12.95 10.22
C GLU A 179 11.28 -13.48 11.67
N LEU A 180 10.26 -14.28 12.03
CA LEU A 180 10.16 -14.97 13.31
C LEU A 180 11.01 -16.26 13.38
N ARG A 181 11.77 -16.60 12.32
CA ARG A 181 12.55 -17.84 12.18
C ARG A 181 11.70 -19.11 12.31
N ARG A 182 10.44 -19.03 11.90
CA ARG A 182 9.47 -20.13 11.83
C ARG A 182 9.43 -20.66 10.40
N TYR A 183 10.53 -21.29 9.99
CA TYR A 183 10.76 -21.63 8.58
C TYR A 183 9.81 -22.70 8.05
N GLU A 184 9.36 -23.63 8.90
CA GLU A 184 8.37 -24.63 8.52
C GLU A 184 7.04 -23.98 8.12
N GLN A 185 6.50 -23.10 8.96
CA GLN A 185 5.29 -22.35 8.64
C GLN A 185 5.48 -21.41 7.45
N ALA A 186 6.64 -20.76 7.34
CA ALA A 186 6.95 -19.93 6.17
C ALA A 186 6.88 -20.75 4.86
N VAL A 187 7.45 -21.96 4.85
CA VAL A 187 7.33 -22.88 3.69
C VAL A 187 5.88 -23.23 3.39
N GLU A 188 5.07 -23.55 4.40
CA GLU A 188 3.64 -23.86 4.19
C GLU A 188 2.90 -22.71 3.49
N TRP A 189 3.16 -21.47 3.90
CA TRP A 189 2.53 -20.30 3.28
C TRP A 189 3.10 -19.97 1.90
N PHE A 190 4.40 -20.14 1.68
CA PHE A 190 4.97 -19.97 0.34
C PHE A 190 4.44 -21.01 -0.66
N GLU A 191 4.26 -22.26 -0.26
CA GLU A 191 3.71 -23.31 -1.13
C GLU A 191 2.26 -23.00 -1.56
N LYS A 192 1.46 -22.32 -0.72
CA LYS A 192 0.11 -21.88 -1.10
C LYS A 192 0.09 -20.88 -2.25
N GLU A 193 1.09 -20.01 -2.32
CA GLU A 193 1.21 -19.04 -3.42
C GLU A 193 1.90 -19.63 -4.65
N TRP A 194 2.55 -20.80 -4.53
CA TRP A 194 3.45 -21.31 -5.58
C TRP A 194 2.77 -21.49 -6.95
N SER A 195 1.47 -21.81 -6.96
CA SER A 195 0.69 -21.95 -8.19
C SER A 195 0.41 -20.64 -8.93
N MET A 196 0.77 -19.49 -8.36
CA MET A 196 0.62 -18.19 -9.03
C MET A 196 1.56 -18.07 -10.23
N TYR A 197 1.09 -17.33 -11.24
CA TYR A 197 1.81 -17.16 -12.50
C TYR A 197 3.12 -16.38 -12.31
N TYR A 198 3.04 -15.20 -11.68
CA TYR A 198 4.21 -14.33 -11.52
C TYR A 198 5.04 -14.68 -10.28
N LYS A 199 6.34 -14.89 -10.48
CA LYS A 199 7.32 -15.26 -9.46
C LYS A 199 8.50 -14.30 -9.51
N SER A 200 8.50 -13.25 -8.69
CA SER A 200 9.65 -12.35 -8.62
C SER A 200 10.82 -13.02 -7.89
N PRO A 201 12.09 -12.78 -8.28
CA PRO A 201 13.24 -13.30 -7.57
C PRO A 201 13.26 -13.00 -6.06
N ASP A 202 12.73 -11.84 -5.65
CA ASP A 202 12.73 -11.39 -4.25
C ASP A 202 12.06 -12.38 -3.29
N TRP A 203 10.78 -12.70 -3.51
CA TRP A 203 10.07 -13.61 -2.62
C TRP A 203 10.49 -15.08 -2.86
N VAL A 204 10.86 -15.45 -4.09
CA VAL A 204 11.36 -16.80 -4.38
C VAL A 204 12.67 -17.07 -3.64
N LYS A 205 13.58 -16.10 -3.54
CA LYS A 205 14.83 -16.24 -2.77
C LYS A 205 14.54 -16.46 -1.30
N ARG A 206 13.55 -15.77 -0.74
CA ARG A 206 13.08 -15.97 0.64
C ARG A 206 12.46 -17.35 0.85
N PHE A 207 11.71 -17.85 -0.13
CA PHE A 207 11.16 -19.20 -0.11
C PHE A 207 12.26 -20.28 -0.18
N VAL A 208 13.19 -20.17 -1.14
CA VAL A 208 14.37 -21.02 -1.26
C VAL A 208 15.19 -21.03 0.04
N PHE A 209 15.36 -19.87 0.67
CA PHE A 209 15.99 -19.79 1.99
C PHE A 209 15.27 -20.64 3.03
N CYS A 210 13.96 -20.52 3.17
CA CYS A 210 13.18 -21.32 4.13
C CYS A 210 13.25 -22.83 3.83
N LEU A 211 13.28 -23.23 2.56
CA LEU A 211 13.47 -24.62 2.16
C LEU A 211 14.85 -25.14 2.57
N VAL A 212 15.91 -24.37 2.37
CA VAL A 212 17.26 -24.73 2.80
C VAL A 212 17.34 -24.86 4.33
N GLN A 213 16.76 -23.90 5.08
CA GLN A 213 16.72 -23.97 6.55
C GLN A 213 15.94 -25.18 7.07
N THR A 214 14.96 -25.68 6.30
CA THR A 214 14.17 -26.87 6.63
C THR A 214 14.71 -28.16 5.99
N ASN A 215 15.95 -28.14 5.49
CA ASN A 215 16.64 -29.27 4.86
C ASN A 215 15.92 -29.86 3.62
N ARG A 216 15.20 -29.02 2.88
CA ARG A 216 14.48 -29.34 1.64
C ARG A 216 15.23 -28.84 0.39
N ILE A 217 16.53 -29.09 0.33
CA ILE A 217 17.42 -28.58 -0.73
C ILE A 217 17.01 -29.08 -2.13
N ALA A 218 16.46 -30.29 -2.25
CA ALA A 218 15.94 -30.80 -3.53
C ALA A 218 14.81 -29.90 -4.07
N ARG A 219 13.81 -29.61 -3.24
CA ARG A 219 12.70 -28.70 -3.57
C ARG A 219 13.19 -27.28 -3.89
N ALA A 220 14.19 -26.80 -3.16
CA ALA A 220 14.81 -25.49 -3.42
C ALA A 220 15.41 -25.40 -4.84
N ASN A 221 16.12 -26.46 -5.27
CA ASN A 221 16.65 -26.54 -6.64
C ASN A 221 15.56 -26.70 -7.69
N GLU A 222 14.51 -27.49 -7.41
CA GLU A 222 13.35 -27.60 -8.31
C GLU A 222 12.71 -26.25 -8.59
N ILE A 223 12.49 -25.46 -7.52
CA ILE A 223 11.91 -24.12 -7.58
C ILE A 223 12.77 -23.16 -8.43
N ALA A 224 14.08 -23.13 -8.18
CA ALA A 224 14.98 -22.28 -8.95
C ALA A 224 14.97 -22.67 -10.43
N ASN A 225 15.03 -23.97 -10.73
CA ASN A 225 14.99 -24.47 -12.12
C ASN A 225 13.65 -24.18 -12.80
N GLU A 226 12.53 -24.28 -12.09
CA GLU A 226 11.21 -23.92 -12.62
C GLU A 226 11.14 -22.44 -13.01
N CYS A 227 11.67 -21.55 -12.16
CA CYS A 227 11.73 -20.11 -12.46
C CYS A 227 12.64 -19.80 -13.65
N ILE A 228 13.83 -20.43 -13.73
CA ILE A 228 14.75 -20.28 -14.87
C ILE A 228 14.06 -20.71 -16.17
N LYS A 229 13.35 -21.84 -16.13
CA LYS A 229 12.63 -22.36 -17.29
C LYS A 229 11.49 -21.42 -17.70
N GLN A 230 10.65 -20.97 -16.78
CA GLN A 230 9.54 -20.05 -17.05
C GLN A 230 10.05 -18.72 -17.64
N ASN A 231 11.13 -18.17 -17.06
CA ASN A 231 11.77 -16.95 -17.57
C ASN A 231 12.33 -17.14 -19.00
N GLN A 232 12.92 -18.30 -19.30
CA GLN A 232 13.41 -18.61 -20.65
C GLN A 232 12.26 -18.77 -21.63
N GLU A 233 11.17 -19.44 -21.24
CA GLU A 233 9.96 -19.58 -22.06
C GLU A 233 9.34 -18.20 -22.37
N GLU A 234 9.21 -17.32 -21.38
CA GLU A 234 8.71 -15.95 -21.55
C GLU A 234 9.60 -15.15 -22.53
N ARG A 235 10.92 -15.30 -22.42
CA ARG A 235 11.87 -14.66 -23.35
C ARG A 235 11.72 -15.21 -24.77
N ASP A 236 11.69 -16.53 -24.93
CA ASP A 236 11.58 -17.19 -26.24
C ASP A 236 10.25 -16.81 -26.92
N GLU A 237 9.16 -16.72 -26.15
CA GLU A 237 7.86 -16.25 -26.64
C GLU A 237 7.90 -14.79 -27.09
N ALA A 238 8.58 -13.90 -26.34
CA ALA A 238 8.74 -12.50 -26.72
C ALA A 238 9.58 -12.33 -27.99
N GLU A 239 10.63 -13.15 -28.16
CA GLU A 239 11.46 -13.16 -29.38
C GLU A 239 10.73 -13.77 -30.59
N LEU A 240 9.87 -14.79 -30.40
CA LEU A 240 9.16 -15.50 -31.46
C LEU A 240 7.89 -14.80 -31.95
N ASN A 241 7.02 -14.41 -31.02
CA ASN A 241 5.70 -13.84 -31.32
C ASN A 241 5.77 -12.34 -31.60
N GLY A 242 6.94 -11.73 -31.36
CA GLY A 242 7.12 -10.30 -31.37
C GLY A 242 6.45 -9.64 -30.17
N TYR A 243 6.68 -8.35 -30.05
CA TYR A 243 6.07 -7.51 -29.03
C TYR A 243 4.77 -6.91 -29.60
N GLY A 244 3.86 -6.47 -28.73
CA GLY A 244 2.66 -5.75 -29.19
C GLY A 244 3.03 -4.57 -30.10
N GLU A 245 2.13 -4.20 -31.02
CA GLU A 245 2.37 -3.16 -32.05
C GLU A 245 2.84 -1.81 -31.46
N ASP A 246 2.56 -1.57 -30.18
CA ASP A 246 2.88 -0.34 -29.46
C ASP A 246 4.27 -0.28 -28.82
N TRP A 247 5.07 -1.36 -28.86
CA TRP A 247 6.38 -1.40 -28.19
C TRP A 247 7.48 -0.73 -28.99
N THR A 248 8.15 0.24 -28.38
CA THR A 248 9.39 0.85 -28.90
C THR A 248 10.57 -0.12 -28.76
N GLU A 249 11.60 0.01 -29.61
CA GLU A 249 12.82 -0.81 -29.51
C GLU A 249 13.49 -0.70 -28.12
N ARG A 250 13.43 0.48 -27.51
CA ARG A 250 13.97 0.69 -26.17
C ARG A 250 13.22 -0.12 -25.11
N GLU A 251 11.89 -0.14 -25.15
CA GLU A 251 11.08 -0.92 -24.20
C GLU A 251 11.35 -2.42 -24.34
N LYS A 252 11.56 -2.90 -25.58
CA LYS A 252 11.96 -4.29 -25.85
C LYS A 252 13.30 -4.63 -25.21
N GLU A 253 14.30 -3.77 -25.42
CA GLU A 253 15.64 -3.93 -24.83
C GLU A 253 15.57 -3.92 -23.29
N GLU A 254 14.81 -2.99 -22.70
CA GLU A 254 14.62 -2.90 -21.25
C GLU A 254 13.94 -4.15 -20.68
N TYR A 255 12.92 -4.68 -21.37
CA TYR A 255 12.22 -5.90 -20.96
C TYR A 255 13.11 -7.15 -21.05
N LEU A 256 13.82 -7.34 -22.17
CA LEU A 256 14.76 -8.46 -22.31
C LEU A 256 15.91 -8.38 -21.29
N SER A 257 16.40 -7.17 -21.02
CA SER A 257 17.42 -6.93 -19.99
C SER A 257 16.91 -7.32 -18.61
N ARG A 258 15.66 -6.98 -18.27
CA ARG A 258 15.01 -7.40 -17.02
C ARG A 258 14.92 -8.93 -16.93
N LEU A 259 14.43 -9.60 -17.97
CA LEU A 259 14.34 -11.07 -17.96
C LEU A 259 15.70 -11.73 -17.78
N LEU A 260 16.74 -11.23 -18.48
CA LEU A 260 18.10 -11.73 -18.33
C LEU A 260 18.63 -11.54 -16.90
N HIS A 261 18.35 -10.39 -16.28
CA HIS A 261 18.74 -10.11 -14.91
C HIS A 261 18.06 -11.06 -13.93
N GLU A 262 16.73 -11.21 -14.02
CA GLU A 262 15.96 -12.16 -13.19
C GLU A 262 16.48 -13.60 -13.35
N ARG A 263 16.78 -14.03 -14.58
CA ARG A 263 17.35 -15.36 -14.83
C ARG A 263 18.67 -15.58 -14.10
N GLN A 264 19.57 -14.59 -14.15
CA GLN A 264 20.86 -14.67 -13.46
C GLN A 264 20.68 -14.74 -11.94
N GLU A 265 19.67 -14.07 -11.39
CA GLU A 265 19.35 -14.18 -9.96
C GLU A 265 18.87 -15.59 -9.61
N PHE A 266 17.97 -16.18 -10.41
CA PHE A 266 17.51 -17.56 -10.19
C PHE A 266 18.64 -18.59 -10.32
N GLU A 267 19.52 -18.45 -11.32
CA GLU A 267 20.67 -19.34 -11.56
C GLU A 267 21.61 -19.43 -10.35
N ARG A 268 21.81 -18.32 -9.63
CA ARG A 268 22.70 -18.25 -8.45
C ARG A 268 21.96 -18.42 -7.13
N MET A 269 20.63 -18.45 -7.14
CA MET A 269 19.79 -18.30 -5.96
C MET A 269 20.09 -19.32 -4.85
N VAL A 270 20.20 -20.60 -5.22
CA VAL A 270 20.44 -21.67 -4.24
C VAL A 270 21.85 -21.59 -3.67
N GLU A 271 22.86 -21.31 -4.51
CA GLU A 271 24.25 -21.12 -4.06
C GLU A 271 24.37 -19.94 -3.11
N ASP A 272 23.77 -18.80 -3.47
CA ASP A 272 23.70 -17.59 -2.65
C ASP A 272 23.09 -17.88 -1.28
N VAL A 273 21.97 -18.61 -1.23
CA VAL A 273 21.29 -18.97 0.02
C VAL A 273 22.15 -19.92 0.85
N LEU A 274 22.83 -20.89 0.24
CA LEU A 274 23.73 -21.82 0.92
C LEU A 274 24.96 -21.12 1.51
N SER A 275 25.32 -19.92 1.03
CA SER A 275 26.36 -19.08 1.65
C SER A 275 26.00 -18.60 3.06
N GLY A 276 24.74 -18.77 3.49
CA GLY A 276 24.27 -18.51 4.86
C GLY A 276 23.67 -17.12 5.08
N HIS A 277 23.57 -16.28 4.04
CA HIS A 277 22.95 -14.97 4.15
C HIS A 277 21.43 -15.06 4.05
N MET A 278 20.74 -14.62 5.10
CA MET A 278 19.28 -14.47 5.08
C MET A 278 18.91 -13.29 4.17
N PRO A 279 18.09 -13.49 3.13
CA PRO A 279 17.60 -12.40 2.31
C PRO A 279 16.82 -11.39 3.16
N ALA A 280 17.07 -10.10 2.97
CA ALA A 280 16.36 -9.04 3.70
C ALA A 280 14.87 -9.01 3.32
N MET A 281 14.03 -8.61 4.26
CA MET A 281 12.61 -8.36 4.00
C MET A 281 12.46 -6.95 3.44
N LYS A 282 11.78 -6.81 2.30
CA LYS A 282 11.37 -5.51 1.76
C LYS A 282 10.00 -5.17 2.35
N PHE A 283 10.00 -4.48 3.49
CA PHE A 283 8.76 -3.99 4.09
C PHE A 283 8.46 -2.57 3.61
N ALA A 284 7.28 -2.38 3.05
CA ALA A 284 6.73 -1.05 2.72
C ALA A 284 5.46 -0.82 3.53
N THR A 285 5.34 0.36 4.13
CA THR A 285 4.10 0.79 4.77
C THR A 285 3.04 1.09 3.73
N SER A 286 1.79 0.68 3.97
CA SER A 286 0.67 0.97 3.09
C SER A 286 -0.25 2.03 3.69
N ILE A 287 -0.64 3.00 2.87
CA ILE A 287 -1.62 4.03 3.21
C ILE A 287 -3.01 3.46 2.97
N ARG A 288 -3.97 3.82 3.83
CA ARG A 288 -5.38 3.52 3.63
C ARG A 288 -6.11 4.81 3.33
N THR A 289 -6.61 4.92 2.11
CA THR A 289 -7.33 6.09 1.63
C THR A 289 -8.83 5.91 1.75
N GLY A 290 -9.53 6.99 2.09
CA GLY A 290 -10.98 7.10 2.05
C GLY A 290 -11.47 8.19 1.10
N CYS A 291 -12.78 8.30 0.92
CA CYS A 291 -13.36 9.45 0.24
C CYS A 291 -13.45 10.63 1.22
N TYR A 292 -12.74 11.72 0.95
CA TYR A 292 -12.75 12.93 1.78
C TYR A 292 -13.51 14.10 1.15
N LEU A 293 -14.33 13.82 0.14
CA LEU A 293 -15.18 14.80 -0.53
C LEU A 293 -16.43 15.09 0.29
N PHE A 294 -16.65 16.36 0.65
CA PHE A 294 -17.93 16.82 1.18
C PHE A 294 -19.03 16.72 0.10
N GLY A 295 -20.20 16.21 0.50
CA GLY A 295 -21.34 15.99 -0.40
C GLY A 295 -21.30 14.67 -1.17
N CYS A 296 -20.31 13.79 -0.94
CA CYS A 296 -20.27 12.48 -1.58
C CYS A 296 -21.27 11.51 -0.96
N ASN A 297 -22.39 11.28 -1.66
CA ASN A 297 -23.47 10.38 -1.20
C ASN A 297 -23.04 8.92 -1.11
N ARG A 298 -22.21 8.44 -2.05
CA ARG A 298 -21.74 7.04 -2.08
C ARG A 298 -21.01 6.64 -0.79
N HIS A 299 -20.33 7.60 -0.15
CA HIS A 299 -19.59 7.39 1.09
C HIS A 299 -20.25 8.08 2.30
N ASN A 300 -21.49 8.57 2.15
CA ASN A 300 -22.25 9.26 3.19
C ASN A 300 -21.53 10.48 3.80
N ASN A 301 -20.73 11.19 3.02
CA ASN A 301 -20.12 12.44 3.44
C ASN A 301 -21.12 13.58 3.23
N PRO A 302 -21.60 14.27 4.29
CA PRO A 302 -22.53 15.38 4.13
C PRO A 302 -21.86 16.58 3.45
N GLU A 303 -22.66 17.51 2.94
CA GLU A 303 -22.15 18.84 2.64
C GLU A 303 -21.71 19.53 3.95
N TYR A 304 -20.71 20.40 3.86
CA TYR A 304 -20.30 21.23 4.98
C TYR A 304 -21.27 22.39 5.13
N HIS A 305 -21.72 22.62 6.35
CA HIS A 305 -22.53 23.77 6.71
C HIS A 305 -21.82 24.53 7.83
N GLU A 306 -21.47 25.80 7.58
CA GLU A 306 -20.97 26.69 8.63
C GLU A 306 -22.04 26.82 9.72
N ARG A 307 -21.63 26.68 10.99
CA ARG A 307 -22.49 26.89 12.15
C ARG A 307 -22.47 28.34 12.58
#